data_AF-A0A3G2IEG4-F1
#
_entry.id   AF-A0A3G2IEG4-F1
#
_cell.length_a   1.000
_cell.length_b   1.000
_cell.length_c   1.000
_cell.angle_alpha   90.00
_cell.angle_beta   90.00
_cell.angle_gamma   90.00
#
_symmetry.space_group_name_H-M   'P 1'
#
loop_
_entity.id
_entity.type
_entity.pdbx_description
1 polymer ?
#
loop_
_entity_poly.entity_id
_entity_poly.type
_entity_poly.pdbx_seq_one_letter_code
_entity_poly.pdbx_strand_id
1 'polypeptide(L)'
;MADANSNTAAQSTDHTFPHLADTDVLYSDMANAISAVNLDSLTSEEALDLASQCEESIAGLCHTQRFIGKSFVTFADSNVVEFSQETLCQVGHGIAAISSLIPVLHGLERKADACCLE
;
A
#
# COMPACT_ATOMS: atom_id res chain seq x y z
N MET A 1 7.57 -48.39 -38.33
CA MET A 1 8.81 -47.67 -37.97
C MET A 1 8.48 -46.19 -38.11
N ALA A 2 8.08 -45.51 -37.03
CA ALA A 2 8.92 -44.72 -36.08
C ALA A 2 9.32 -43.37 -36.73
N ASP A 3 9.12 -42.14 -36.21
CA ASP A 3 8.86 -41.55 -34.87
C ASP A 3 8.09 -40.19 -35.04
N ALA A 4 7.13 -39.77 -34.21
CA ALA A 4 7.17 -39.11 -32.89
C ALA A 4 7.75 -37.67 -32.84
N ASN A 5 6.86 -36.70 -32.52
CA ASN A 5 7.03 -35.43 -31.80
C ASN A 5 8.05 -34.37 -32.27
N SER A 6 7.58 -33.13 -32.54
CA SER A 6 8.09 -31.98 -31.79
C SER A 6 7.17 -30.76 -31.90
N ASN A 7 6.42 -30.52 -30.83
CA ASN A 7 5.89 -29.21 -30.49
C ASN A 7 7.06 -28.43 -29.86
N THR A 8 7.48 -27.28 -30.41
CA THR A 8 8.43 -26.40 -29.70
C THR A 8 8.08 -24.94 -29.94
N ALA A 9 7.79 -24.30 -28.82
CA ALA A 9 7.35 -22.94 -28.63
C ALA A 9 8.41 -21.90 -29.00
N ALA A 10 7.92 -20.73 -29.43
CA ALA A 10 8.50 -19.44 -29.07
C ALA A 10 7.41 -18.36 -29.23
N GLN A 11 6.35 -18.43 -28.42
CA GLN A 11 5.67 -17.20 -28.02
C GLN A 11 6.69 -16.45 -27.16
N SER A 12 7.40 -15.52 -27.80
CA SER A 12 8.15 -14.49 -27.10
C SER A 12 7.14 -13.55 -26.47
N THR A 13 6.63 -13.94 -25.30
CA THR A 13 5.93 -13.03 -24.41
C THR A 13 6.95 -12.06 -23.84
N ASP A 14 7.13 -10.96 -24.56
CA ASP A 14 7.70 -9.73 -24.00
C ASP A 14 6.72 -9.19 -22.96
N HIS A 15 6.68 -9.84 -21.80
CA HIS A 15 6.10 -9.31 -20.58
C HIS A 15 7.21 -8.63 -19.79
N THR A 16 7.88 -7.67 -20.43
CA THR A 16 8.70 -6.72 -19.68
C THR A 16 7.73 -5.84 -18.89
N PHE A 17 7.47 -6.26 -17.66
CA PHE A 17 6.77 -5.45 -16.66
C PHE A 17 7.50 -4.11 -16.53
N PRO A 18 6.84 -2.96 -16.69
CA PRO A 18 7.45 -1.68 -16.34
C PRO A 18 7.70 -1.70 -14.83
N HIS A 19 8.95 -1.98 -14.50
CA HIS A 19 9.74 -1.49 -13.38
C HIS A 19 8.92 -1.11 -12.12
N LEU A 20 8.86 -2.04 -11.17
CA LEU A 20 8.40 -1.83 -9.78
C LEU A 20 9.18 -0.75 -8.98
N ALA A 21 10.12 -0.04 -9.61
CA ALA A 21 10.91 1.00 -8.95
C ALA A 21 10.21 2.36 -8.89
N ASP A 22 9.16 2.59 -9.68
CA ASP A 22 8.48 3.89 -9.70
C ASP A 22 7.66 4.15 -8.42
N THR A 23 7.27 3.08 -7.72
CA THR A 23 6.60 3.16 -6.43
C THR A 23 7.52 3.64 -5.31
N ASP A 24 8.78 3.21 -5.27
CA ASP A 24 9.73 3.61 -4.22
C ASP A 24 10.00 5.13 -4.23
N VAL A 25 9.97 5.75 -5.42
CA VAL A 25 10.18 7.19 -5.60
C VAL A 25 9.05 7.99 -4.94
N LEU A 26 7.79 7.64 -5.21
CA LEU A 26 6.60 8.36 -4.71
C LEU A 26 6.46 8.32 -3.19
N TYR A 27 6.86 7.23 -2.53
CA TYR A 27 6.72 7.08 -1.07
C TYR A 27 7.83 7.77 -0.29
N SER A 28 9.05 7.79 -0.83
CA SER A 28 10.14 8.59 -0.25
C SER A 28 9.80 10.08 -0.26
N ASP A 29 9.16 10.57 -1.33
CA ASP A 29 8.72 11.95 -1.45
C ASP A 29 7.65 12.32 -0.41
N MET A 30 6.70 11.42 -0.14
CA MET A 30 5.68 11.66 0.87
C MET A 30 6.24 11.64 2.29
N ALA A 31 7.12 10.69 2.62
CA ALA A 31 7.80 10.65 3.90
C ALA A 31 8.66 11.91 4.12
N ASN A 32 9.37 12.35 3.07
CA ASN A 32 10.14 13.60 3.07
C ASN A 32 9.22 14.81 3.25
N ALA A 33 8.07 14.86 2.56
CA ALA A 33 7.10 15.94 2.72
C ALA A 33 6.57 16.02 4.16
N ILE A 34 6.17 14.90 4.76
CA ILE A 34 5.72 14.86 6.17
C ILE A 34 6.82 15.30 7.13
N SER A 35 8.07 14.89 6.88
CA SER A 35 9.21 15.32 7.69
C SER A 35 9.39 16.85 7.64
N ALA A 36 9.11 17.46 6.50
CA ALA A 36 9.20 18.90 6.26
C ALA A 36 7.97 19.71 6.73
N VAL A 37 6.85 19.06 7.08
CA VAL A 37 5.68 19.76 7.63
C VAL A 37 6.07 20.40 8.96
N ASN A 38 5.93 21.73 9.04
CA ASN A 38 6.12 22.47 10.28
C ASN A 38 4.83 22.46 11.11
N LEU A 39 4.92 22.05 12.38
CA LEU A 39 3.79 22.00 13.31
C LEU A 39 3.88 23.07 14.41
N ASP A 40 4.96 23.87 14.46
CA ASP A 40 5.21 24.86 15.51
C ASP A 40 4.14 25.96 15.61
N SER A 41 3.35 26.16 14.55
CA SER A 41 2.26 27.12 14.52
C SER A 41 0.92 26.57 15.03
N LEU A 42 0.83 25.25 15.27
CA LEU A 42 -0.38 24.62 15.79
C LEU A 42 -0.51 24.90 17.28
N THR A 43 -1.74 25.13 17.72
CA THR A 43 -2.07 25.08 19.14
C THR A 43 -2.01 23.63 19.64
N SER A 44 -1.89 23.45 20.96
CA SER A 44 -1.91 22.12 21.57
C SER A 44 -3.21 21.35 21.28
N GLU A 45 -4.35 22.03 21.18
CA GLU A 45 -5.63 21.42 20.81
C GLU A 45 -5.60 20.90 19.36
N GLU A 46 -5.15 21.72 18.42
CA GLU A 46 -5.04 21.32 17.00
C GLU A 46 -4.02 20.19 16.78
N ALA A 47 -2.92 20.20 17.53
CA ALA A 47 -1.92 19.14 17.48
C ALA A 47 -2.49 17.81 18.02
N LEU A 48 -3.25 17.85 19.11
CA LEU A 48 -3.89 16.66 19.69
C LEU A 48 -4.98 16.10 18.77
N ASP A 49 -5.79 16.97 18.16
CA ASP A 49 -6.78 16.57 17.15
C ASP A 49 -6.11 15.93 15.93
N LEU A 50 -4.99 16.48 15.47
CA LEU A 50 -4.21 15.92 14.36
C LEU A 50 -3.65 14.54 14.69
N ALA A 51 -3.10 14.36 15.90
CA ALA A 51 -2.60 13.07 16.36
C ALA A 51 -3.72 12.01 16.41
N SER A 52 -4.86 12.37 17.00
CA SER A 52 -6.07 11.52 17.06
C SER A 52 -6.55 11.12 15.65
N GLN A 53 -6.62 12.07 14.72
CA GLN A 53 -7.01 11.80 13.33
C GLN A 53 -6.02 10.88 12.61
N CYS A 54 -4.72 10.99 12.91
CA CYS A 54 -3.71 10.08 12.39
C CYS A 54 -3.92 8.66 12.93
N GLU A 55 -4.14 8.50 14.24
CA GLU A 55 -4.42 7.21 14.88
C GLU A 55 -5.66 6.53 14.26
N GLU A 56 -6.78 7.27 14.15
CA GLU A 56 -8.01 6.78 13.53
C GLU A 56 -7.78 6.36 12.07
N SER A 57 -7.04 7.15 11.31
CA SER A 57 -6.70 6.86 9.90
C SER A 57 -5.86 5.60 9.79
N ILE A 58 -4.84 5.44 10.64
CA ILE A 58 -3.99 4.24 10.68
C ILE A 58 -4.82 3.00 11.00
N ALA A 59 -5.72 3.08 11.98
CA ALA A 59 -6.61 2.00 12.33
C ALA A 59 -7.53 1.61 11.16
N GLY A 60 -8.11 2.60 10.46
CA GLY A 60 -8.93 2.38 9.27
C GLY A 60 -8.18 1.72 8.12
N LEU A 61 -6.94 2.16 7.86
CA LEU A 61 -6.07 1.57 6.84
C LEU A 61 -5.68 0.12 7.17
N CYS A 62 -5.29 -0.16 8.42
CA CYS A 62 -5.01 -1.52 8.88
C CYS A 62 -6.25 -2.42 8.76
N HIS A 63 -7.42 -1.90 9.13
CA HIS A 63 -8.69 -2.62 8.99
C HIS A 63 -8.99 -2.93 7.52
N THR A 64 -8.74 -1.98 6.62
CA THR A 64 -8.95 -2.13 5.18
C THR A 64 -8.06 -3.23 4.60
N GLN A 65 -6.77 -3.27 4.96
CA GLN A 65 -5.88 -4.35 4.54
C GLN A 65 -6.34 -5.71 5.05
N ARG A 66 -6.76 -5.78 6.32
CA ARG A 66 -7.32 -7.00 6.91
C ARG A 66 -8.59 -7.43 6.18
N PHE A 67 -9.45 -6.50 5.82
CA PHE A 67 -10.66 -6.76 5.05
C PHE A 67 -10.32 -7.35 3.67
N ILE A 68 -9.42 -6.71 2.91
CA ILE A 68 -8.96 -7.20 1.60
C ILE A 68 -8.40 -8.63 1.71
N GLY A 69 -7.54 -8.88 2.71
CA GLY A 69 -6.99 -10.22 2.95
C GLY A 69 -8.09 -11.26 3.24
N LYS A 70 -9.07 -10.92 4.07
CA LYS A 70 -10.23 -11.79 4.35
C LYS A 70 -11.11 -12.03 3.11
N SER A 71 -11.26 -11.03 2.25
CA SER A 71 -11.98 -11.18 0.98
C SER A 71 -11.30 -12.22 0.10
N PHE A 72 -9.98 -12.21 -0.03
CA PHE A 72 -9.25 -13.24 -0.77
C PHE A 72 -9.41 -14.64 -0.18
N VAL A 73 -9.37 -14.77 1.16
CA VAL A 73 -9.67 -16.06 1.82
C VAL A 73 -11.09 -16.52 1.50
N THR A 74 -12.07 -15.62 1.60
CA THR A 74 -13.48 -15.94 1.31
C THR A 74 -13.69 -16.34 -0.16
N PHE A 75 -12.99 -15.68 -1.09
CA PHE A 75 -13.01 -16.03 -2.50
C PHE A 75 -12.41 -17.41 -2.75
N ALA A 76 -11.28 -17.74 -2.10
CA ALA A 76 -10.68 -19.06 -2.17
C ALA A 76 -11.63 -20.15 -1.62
N ASP A 77 -12.25 -19.91 -0.45
CA ASP A 77 -13.23 -20.83 0.15
C ASP A 77 -14.47 -21.02 -0.74
N SER A 78 -14.83 -20.00 -1.53
CA SER A 78 -15.95 -20.02 -2.48
C SER A 78 -15.55 -20.50 -3.88
N ASN A 79 -14.32 -21.00 -4.07
CA ASN A 79 -13.77 -21.47 -5.35
C ASN A 79 -13.69 -20.39 -6.45
N VAL A 80 -13.64 -19.12 -6.06
CA VAL A 80 -13.39 -17.97 -6.93
C VAL A 80 -11.88 -17.72 -6.97
N VAL A 81 -11.20 -18.40 -7.89
CA VAL A 81 -9.74 -18.36 -8.04
C VAL A 81 -9.28 -17.69 -9.33
N GLU A 82 -10.19 -17.45 -10.28
CA GLU A 82 -9.89 -16.78 -11.53
C GLU A 82 -10.08 -15.27 -11.39
N PHE A 83 -8.97 -14.56 -11.18
CA PHE A 83 -8.91 -13.11 -11.28
C PHE A 83 -8.20 -12.71 -12.56
N SER A 84 -8.65 -11.62 -13.19
CA SER A 84 -7.87 -11.03 -14.27
C SER A 84 -6.53 -10.52 -13.71
N GLN A 85 -5.50 -10.53 -14.55
CA GLN A 85 -4.20 -9.96 -14.19
C GLN A 85 -4.31 -8.50 -13.77
N GLU A 86 -5.18 -7.74 -14.44
CA GLU A 86 -5.43 -6.33 -14.12
C GLU A 86 -5.98 -6.16 -12.71
N THR A 87 -7.00 -6.94 -12.32
CA THR A 87 -7.58 -6.87 -10.97
C THR A 87 -6.54 -7.19 -9.89
N LEU A 88 -5.72 -8.23 -10.09
CA LEU A 88 -4.67 -8.58 -9.14
C LEU A 88 -3.61 -7.48 -9.04
N CYS A 89 -3.22 -6.88 -10.17
CA CYS A 89 -2.28 -5.78 -10.22
C CYS A 89 -2.81 -4.56 -9.45
N GLN A 90 -4.06 -4.16 -9.70
CA GLN A 90 -4.71 -3.04 -9.02
C GLN A 90 -4.82 -3.26 -7.51
N VAL A 91 -5.23 -4.46 -7.07
CA VAL A 91 -5.29 -4.78 -5.64
C VAL A 91 -3.90 -4.79 -5.02
N GLY A 92 -2.89 -5.33 -5.71
CA GLY A 92 -1.49 -5.29 -5.27
C GLY A 92 -0.99 -3.86 -5.06
N HIS A 93 -1.24 -2.97 -6.03
CA HIS A 93 -0.91 -1.54 -5.91
C HIS A 93 -1.66 -0.87 -4.74
N GLY A 94 -2.95 -1.17 -4.57
CA GLY A 94 -3.74 -0.66 -3.44
C GLY A 94 -3.17 -1.10 -2.08
N ILE A 95 -2.82 -2.39 -1.94
CA ILE A 95 -2.21 -2.92 -0.72
C ILE A 95 -0.87 -2.23 -0.46
N ALA A 96 -0.01 -2.11 -1.48
CA ALA A 96 1.30 -1.47 -1.36
C ALA A 96 1.18 0.01 -0.95
N ALA A 97 0.23 0.74 -1.53
CA ALA A 97 -0.03 2.13 -1.19
C ALA A 97 -0.51 2.29 0.25
N ILE A 98 -1.46 1.46 0.69
CA ILE A 98 -1.94 1.49 2.07
C ILE A 98 -0.81 1.14 3.05
N SER A 99 -0.03 0.09 2.76
CA SER A 99 1.11 -0.32 3.60
C SER A 99 2.13 0.80 3.78
N SER A 100 2.34 1.60 2.73
CA SER A 100 3.34 2.68 2.73
C SER A 100 2.82 3.95 3.40
N LEU A 101 1.50 4.20 3.39
CA LEU A 101 0.88 5.33 4.08
C LEU A 101 0.90 5.19 5.61
N ILE A 102 0.75 3.97 6.13
CA ILE A 102 0.73 3.69 7.57
C ILE A 102 1.96 4.27 8.32
N PRO A 103 3.21 3.95 7.94
CA PRO A 103 4.38 4.48 8.64
C PRO A 103 4.53 6.01 8.49
N VAL A 104 4.05 6.57 7.40
CA VAL A 104 4.05 8.02 7.14
C VAL A 104 3.10 8.74 8.09
N LEU A 105 1.89 8.20 8.29
CA LEU A 105 0.93 8.73 9.26
C LEU A 105 1.42 8.58 10.71
N HIS A 106 2.07 7.47 11.06
CA HIS A 106 2.73 7.33 12.37
C HIS A 106 3.87 8.34 12.57
N GLY A 107 4.53 8.78 11.49
CA GLY A 107 5.50 9.86 11.54
C GLY A 107 4.85 11.19 11.90
N LEU A 108 3.70 11.49 11.30
CA LEU A 108 2.96 12.72 11.55
C LEU A 108 2.33 12.75 12.95
N GLU A 109 1.69 11.66 13.36
CA GLU A 109 1.13 11.44 14.70
C GLU A 109 2.16 11.77 15.79
N ARG A 110 3.35 11.14 15.73
CA ARG A 110 4.42 11.38 16.71
C ARG A 110 4.93 12.82 16.72
N LYS A 111 4.95 13.49 15.56
CA LYS A 111 5.33 14.91 15.50
C LYS A 111 4.28 15.78 16.17
N ALA A 112 3.00 15.48 15.97
CA ALA A 112 1.89 16.21 16.58
C ALA A 112 1.85 15.99 18.11
N ASP A 113 2.04 14.75 18.58
CA ASP A 113 2.14 14.44 20.02
C ASP A 113 3.29 15.20 20.71
N ALA A 114 4.43 15.34 20.03
CA ALA A 114 5.57 16.07 20.57
C ALA A 114 5.26 17.56 20.78
N CYS A 115 4.47 18.18 19.89
CA CYS A 115 4.01 19.57 20.05
C CYS A 115 3.07 19.76 21.24
N CYS A 116 2.39 18.71 21.71
CA CYS A 116 1.52 18.79 22.89
C CYS A 116 2.28 18.76 24.23
N LEU A 117 3.57 18.40 24.22
CA LEU A 117 4.41 18.25 25.42
C LEU A 117 5.28 19.48 25.72
N GLU A 118 5.29 20.48 24.83
CA GLU A 118 5.98 21.78 24.99
C GLU A 118 5.05 22.87 25.55
#